data_AF-H9FFK5-F1
#
_entry.id   AF-H9FFK5-F1
#
_cell.length_a   1.000
_cell.length_b   1.000
_cell.length_c   1.000
_cell.angle_alpha   90.00
_cell.angle_beta   90.00
_cell.angle_gamma   90.00
#
_symmetry.space_group_name_H-M   'P 1'
#
loop_
_entity.id
_entity.type
_entity.pdbx_description
1 polymer ?
#
loop_
_entity_poly.entity_id
_entity_poly.type
_entity_poly.pdbx_seq_one_letter_code
_entity_poly.pdbx_strand_id
1 'polypeptide(L)'
;SFPKNCTLELKGLFHFEEGIQKLYQCNGIAWKAWSPQTKDVEDKSCPAGWHQHSDYCHILITEQKSTWNAAARACREQYMGNLVTVFSRQHMRWLWDIG
;
A
#
# COMPACT_ATOMS: atom_id res chain seq x y z
N SER A 1 -8.37 34.41 -0.13
CA SER A 1 -7.17 34.47 -0.99
C SER A 1 -6.34 33.23 -0.72
N PHE A 2 -5.80 32.57 -1.75
CA PHE A 2 -5.00 31.35 -1.57
C PHE A 2 -3.72 31.66 -0.77
N PRO A 3 -3.43 30.90 0.31
CA PRO A 3 -2.22 31.12 1.09
C PRO A 3 -0.99 30.67 0.29
N LYS A 4 -0.04 31.59 0.09
CA LYS A 4 1.21 31.31 -0.64
C LYS A 4 2.02 30.17 -0.01
N ASN A 5 1.84 29.94 1.29
CA ASN A 5 2.57 28.94 2.08
C ASN A 5 1.60 27.94 2.71
N CYS A 6 1.99 26.67 2.69
CA CYS A 6 1.33 25.60 3.45
C CYS A 6 1.73 25.74 4.93
N THR A 7 0.76 25.61 5.83
CA THR A 7 0.95 25.64 7.28
C THR A 7 0.31 24.41 7.89
N LEU A 8 0.55 24.15 9.18
CA LEU A 8 0.04 22.97 9.88
C LEU A 8 -1.51 22.89 9.82
N GLU A 9 -2.18 24.04 9.87
CA GLU A 9 -3.64 24.16 9.77
C GLU A 9 -4.19 23.71 8.40
N LEU A 10 -3.35 23.76 7.37
CA LEU A 10 -3.70 23.38 6.00
C LEU A 10 -3.27 21.95 5.67
N LYS A 11 -2.70 21.21 6.64
CA LYS A 11 -2.19 19.85 6.42
C LYS A 11 -3.29 18.94 5.85
N GLY A 12 -2.97 18.26 4.77
CA GLY A 12 -3.87 17.34 4.06
C GLY A 12 -4.74 17.98 2.99
N LEU A 13 -4.85 19.33 2.96
CA LEU A 13 -5.59 20.02 1.91
C LEU A 13 -4.89 19.93 0.55
N PHE A 14 -5.71 20.02 -0.49
CA PHE A 14 -5.29 19.93 -1.88
C PHE A 14 -5.40 21.27 -2.59
N HIS A 15 -4.45 21.54 -3.48
CA HIS A 15 -4.46 22.69 -4.38
C HIS A 15 -4.20 22.24 -5.82
N PHE A 16 -5.10 22.58 -6.73
CA PHE A 16 -4.94 22.33 -8.16
C PHE A 16 -4.46 23.60 -8.87
N GLU A 17 -3.30 23.51 -9.48
CA GLU A 17 -2.72 24.56 -10.31
C GLU A 17 -3.14 24.33 -11.77
N GLU A 18 -4.15 25.09 -12.21
CA GLU A 18 -4.80 24.89 -13.51
C GLU A 18 -3.85 25.12 -14.70
N GLY A 19 -2.97 26.12 -14.62
CA GLY A 19 -2.06 26.49 -15.71
C GLY A 19 -1.04 25.41 -16.10
N ILE A 20 -0.71 24.50 -15.17
CA ILE A 20 0.17 23.36 -15.44
C ILE A 20 -0.49 22.01 -15.15
N GLN A 21 -1.80 22.00 -14.87
CA GLN A 21 -2.59 20.80 -14.57
C GLN A 21 -1.97 19.93 -13.46
N LYS A 22 -1.41 20.55 -12.41
CA LYS A 22 -0.78 19.82 -11.29
C LYS A 22 -1.58 19.93 -10.01
N LEU A 23 -1.70 18.82 -9.31
CA LEU A 23 -2.28 18.74 -7.98
C LEU A 23 -1.16 18.76 -6.95
N TYR A 24 -1.34 19.52 -5.88
CA TYR A 24 -0.42 19.60 -4.74
C TYR A 24 -1.16 19.29 -3.45
N GLN A 25 -0.49 18.64 -2.49
CA GLN A 25 -1.00 18.40 -1.15
C GLN A 25 -0.11 19.10 -0.12
N CYS A 26 -0.71 19.74 0.88
CA CYS A 26 0.01 20.36 1.97
C CYS A 26 0.41 19.31 3.02
N ASN A 27 1.70 19.19 3.32
CA ASN A 27 2.20 18.27 4.37
C ASN A 27 2.27 18.92 5.77
N GLY A 28 1.81 20.18 5.90
CA GLY A 28 1.89 21.00 7.12
C GLY A 28 3.07 21.97 7.14
N ILE A 29 3.99 21.88 6.17
CA ILE A 29 5.17 22.75 6.05
C ILE A 29 5.29 23.34 4.64
N ALA A 30 5.02 22.54 3.61
CA ALA A 30 5.12 22.95 2.21
C ALA A 30 4.05 22.25 1.34
N TRP A 31 3.69 22.90 0.24
CA TRP A 31 2.92 22.28 -0.83
C TRP A 31 3.84 21.32 -1.60
N LYS A 32 3.48 20.04 -1.63
CA LYS A 32 4.21 19.00 -2.37
C LYS A 32 3.40 18.53 -3.56
N ALA A 33 4.05 18.34 -4.70
CA ALA A 33 3.40 17.81 -5.88
C ALA A 33 2.80 16.45 -5.52
N TRP A 34 1.50 16.33 -5.72
CA TRP A 34 0.75 15.12 -5.45
C TRP A 34 0.55 14.38 -6.77
N SER A 35 0.98 13.13 -6.79
CA SER A 35 0.55 12.15 -7.77
C SER A 35 -0.08 10.96 -7.06
N PRO A 36 -1.01 10.23 -7.71
CA PRO A 36 -1.54 8.98 -7.19
C PRO A 36 -0.43 7.99 -6.79
N GLN A 37 0.74 8.04 -7.44
CA GLN A 37 1.89 7.18 -7.14
C GLN A 37 2.75 7.68 -5.96
N THR A 38 2.65 8.95 -5.54
CA THR A 38 3.50 9.51 -4.46
C THR A 38 2.95 9.23 -3.06
N LYS A 39 1.65 8.95 -2.91
CA LYS A 39 1.06 8.50 -1.63
C LYS A 39 1.63 7.16 -1.14
N ASP A 40 2.33 6.47 -2.02
CA ASP A 40 2.74 5.10 -1.91
C ASP A 40 4.23 4.94 -1.62
N VAL A 41 5.05 5.99 -1.73
CA VAL A 41 6.52 5.80 -1.64
C VAL A 41 7.04 5.94 -0.20
N GLU A 42 6.31 6.60 0.69
CA GLU A 42 6.76 6.80 2.09
C GLU A 42 6.25 5.72 3.07
N ASP A 43 5.38 4.78 2.63
CA ASP A 43 4.77 3.75 3.50
C ASP A 43 4.69 2.33 2.88
N LYS A 44 5.23 2.11 1.66
CA LYS A 44 5.14 0.80 0.97
C LYS A 44 6.39 -0.08 1.10
N SER A 45 6.80 -0.40 2.32
CA SER A 45 7.49 -1.67 2.51
C SER A 45 6.50 -2.66 3.11
N CYS A 46 6.41 -3.86 2.55
CA CYS A 46 5.68 -4.93 3.22
C CYS A 46 6.25 -5.16 4.63
N PRO A 47 5.43 -5.62 5.59
CA PRO A 47 5.91 -5.92 6.94
C PRO A 47 7.07 -6.93 6.88
N ALA A 48 7.91 -6.96 7.92
CA ALA A 48 9.03 -7.89 7.98
C ALA A 48 8.55 -9.34 7.78
N GLY A 49 9.23 -10.08 6.89
CA GLY A 49 8.87 -11.46 6.52
C GLY A 49 7.79 -11.59 5.44
N TRP A 50 7.30 -10.48 4.88
CA TRP A 50 6.35 -10.48 3.77
C TRP A 50 7.02 -10.11 2.45
N HIS A 51 6.52 -10.68 1.36
CA HIS A 51 6.99 -10.48 0.00
C HIS A 51 6.03 -9.57 -0.76
N GLN A 52 6.55 -8.47 -1.32
CA GLN A 52 5.77 -7.56 -2.14
C GLN A 52 5.64 -8.09 -3.57
N HIS A 53 4.42 -8.10 -4.09
CA HIS A 53 4.16 -8.29 -5.52
C HIS A 53 2.97 -7.44 -5.94
N SER A 54 3.20 -6.51 -6.86
CA SER A 54 2.24 -5.44 -7.20
C SER A 54 1.87 -4.62 -5.95
N ASP A 55 0.58 -4.40 -5.71
CA ASP A 55 0.06 -3.64 -4.57
C ASP A 55 -0.27 -4.51 -3.35
N TYR A 56 0.19 -5.77 -3.32
CA TYR A 56 -0.11 -6.72 -2.25
C TYR A 56 1.16 -7.26 -1.57
N CYS A 57 1.03 -7.55 -0.28
CA CYS A 57 2.02 -8.27 0.52
C CYS A 57 1.57 -9.72 0.71
N HIS A 58 2.50 -10.66 0.57
CA HIS A 58 2.25 -12.09 0.70
C HIS A 58 3.18 -12.71 1.73
N ILE A 59 2.73 -13.73 2.45
CA ILE A 59 3.55 -14.51 3.38
C ILE A 59 3.26 -16.00 3.17
N LEU A 60 4.31 -16.81 3.17
CA LEU A 60 4.21 -18.26 3.05
C LEU A 60 4.36 -18.90 4.43
N ILE A 61 3.34 -19.65 4.86
CA ILE A 61 3.33 -20.35 6.15
C ILE A 61 3.43 -21.86 5.92
N THR A 62 4.60 -22.44 6.18
CA THR A 62 4.87 -23.87 5.97
C THR A 62 4.89 -24.69 7.26
N GLU A 63 5.22 -24.07 8.40
CA GLU A 63 5.37 -24.75 9.69
C GLU A 63 4.04 -25.24 10.28
N GLN A 64 2.95 -24.49 10.06
CA GLN A 64 1.64 -24.79 10.63
C GLN A 64 0.64 -25.29 9.57
N LYS A 65 0.64 -26.60 9.34
CA LYS A 65 -0.36 -27.26 8.49
C LYS A 65 -1.72 -27.27 9.17
N SER A 66 -2.76 -26.87 8.45
CA SER A 66 -4.13 -26.83 8.96
C SER A 66 -5.15 -27.07 7.84
N THR A 67 -6.42 -27.27 8.20
CA THR A 67 -7.49 -27.36 7.21
C THR A 67 -7.70 -26.00 6.53
N TRP A 68 -8.29 -26.00 5.34
CA TRP A 68 -8.55 -24.75 4.60
C TRP A 68 -9.29 -23.69 5.44
N ASN A 69 -10.32 -24.10 6.18
CA ASN A 69 -11.10 -23.21 7.06
C ASN A 69 -10.26 -22.65 8.22
N ALA A 70 -9.38 -23.47 8.80
CA ALA A 70 -8.50 -23.05 9.87
C ALA A 70 -7.42 -22.08 9.36
N ALA A 71 -6.81 -22.36 8.19
CA ALA A 71 -5.87 -21.46 7.54
C ALA A 71 -6.51 -20.11 7.18
N ALA A 72 -7.73 -20.13 6.61
CA ALA A 72 -8.49 -18.92 6.30
C ALA A 72 -8.75 -18.05 7.54
N ARG A 73 -9.04 -18.69 8.67
CA ARG A 73 -9.22 -17.99 9.95
C ARG A 73 -7.89 -17.43 10.46
N ALA A 74 -6.82 -18.22 10.44
CA ALA A 74 -5.49 -17.79 10.87
C ALA A 74 -4.99 -16.58 10.06
N CYS A 75 -5.14 -16.58 8.73
CA CYS A 75 -4.78 -15.42 7.90
C CYS A 75 -5.48 -14.13 8.36
N ARG A 76 -6.76 -14.21 8.74
CA ARG A 76 -7.51 -13.04 9.22
C ARG A 76 -7.12 -12.62 10.63
N GLU A 77 -7.02 -13.57 11.55
CA GLU A 77 -6.87 -13.29 12.99
C GLU A 77 -5.42 -13.03 13.40
N GLN A 78 -4.45 -13.71 12.79
CA GLN A 78 -3.03 -13.63 13.19
C GLN A 78 -2.21 -12.73 12.28
N TYR A 79 -2.53 -12.74 10.97
CA TYR A 79 -1.74 -12.04 9.94
C TYR A 79 -2.45 -10.80 9.39
N MET A 80 -3.64 -10.47 9.90
CA MET A 80 -4.42 -9.30 9.50
C MET A 80 -4.65 -9.23 7.97
N GLY A 81 -4.75 -10.40 7.34
CA GLY A 81 -4.84 -10.60 5.90
C GLY A 81 -5.89 -11.63 5.51
N ASN A 82 -5.78 -12.17 4.30
CA ASN A 82 -6.67 -13.21 3.78
C ASN A 82 -5.86 -14.30 3.09
N LEU A 83 -6.47 -15.47 2.86
CA LEU A 83 -5.88 -16.45 1.93
C LEU A 83 -5.66 -15.80 0.57
N VAL A 84 -4.52 -16.14 -0.05
CA VAL A 84 -4.13 -15.54 -1.33
C VAL A 84 -5.14 -15.89 -2.42
N THR A 85 -5.51 -14.88 -3.21
CA THR A 85 -6.30 -15.05 -4.43
C THR A 85 -5.36 -15.03 -5.63
N VAL A 86 -5.48 -16.01 -6.51
CA VAL A 86 -4.64 -16.10 -7.72
C VAL A 86 -5.28 -15.32 -8.86
N PHE A 87 -4.74 -14.14 -9.17
CA PHE A 87 -5.24 -13.26 -10.23
C PHE A 87 -4.77 -13.60 -11.65
N SER A 88 -3.64 -14.32 -11.81
CA SER A 88 -3.09 -14.63 -13.13
C SER A 88 -2.08 -15.79 -13.08
N ARG A 89 -1.71 -16.32 -14.26
CA ARG A 89 -0.62 -17.31 -14.38
C ARG A 89 0.73 -16.75 -13.93
N GLN A 90 0.99 -15.46 -14.16
CA GLN A 90 2.23 -14.83 -13.73
C GLN A 90 2.27 -14.71 -12.20
N HIS A 91 1.13 -14.34 -11.58
CA HIS A 91 1.01 -14.34 -10.13
C HIS A 91 1.24 -15.73 -9.54
N MET A 92 0.67 -16.77 -10.14
CA MET A 92 0.86 -18.15 -9.66
C MET A 92 2.32 -18.62 -9.74
N ARG A 93 3.04 -18.28 -10.82
CA ARG A 93 4.48 -18.58 -10.93
C ARG A 93 5.27 -17.92 -9.82
N TRP A 94 5.01 -16.63 -9.58
CA TRP A 94 5.67 -15.90 -8.52
C TRP A 94 5.39 -16.50 -7.13
N LEU A 95 4.14 -16.92 -6.85
CA LEU A 95 3.79 -17.58 -5.58
C LEU A 95 4.53 -18.91 -5.35
N TRP A 96 4.97 -19.59 -6.41
CA TRP A 96 5.81 -20.79 -6.30
C TRP A 96 7.28 -20.48 -6.03
N ASP A 97 7.75 -19.29 -6.42
CA ASP A 97 9.15 -18.88 -6.28
C ASP A 97 9.47 -18.24 -4.91
N ILE A 98 8.45 -17.81 -4.14
CA ILE A 98 8.63 -17.23 -2.80
C ILE A 98 8.88 -18.27 -1.69
N GLY A 99 8.91 -19.57 -2.02
CA GLY A 99 9.04 -20.68 -1.08
C GLY A 99 10.29 -21.53 -1.29
#